data_AF-A0A925B597-F1
#
_entry.id   AF-A0A925B597-F1
#
_cell.length_a   1.000
_cell.length_b   1.000
_cell.length_c   1.000
_cell.angle_alpha   90.00
_cell.angle_beta   90.00
_cell.angle_gamma   90.00
#
_symmetry.space_group_name_H-M   'P 1'
#
loop_
_entity.id
_entity.type
_entity.pdbx_description
1 polymer ?
#
loop_
_entity_poly.entity_id
_entity_poly.type
_entity_poly.pdbx_seq_one_letter_code
_entity_poly.pdbx_strand_id
1 'polypeptide(L)'
;MRRRVLLAALLSPLLMAQTAGPVFPAGSAVGIVPPPTMRPATGFVGFQDDSAGASILMAELPAGAYAAMKALDDSVYRQRQGLTIIRRQPLKVGGADALLLTGTQSANGIAYRKWVLMAGTPDLTAIVTMQVPETARTYSDRMADAALRSVAFRPAPTLQDKVGALPFTLGDAAGFRVSRTLAGVGAILTEGPLDIVQDAEQPMLIVVAEPQPPVPRDGRDAFAMRKLAAARLSDPVILQNETFTVRGDDWQVIEATGADSSTGRAHYVMQVLRYAPGGTIQALGVARIEAKDAVAPRFRRVALAVDPR
;
A
#
# COMPACT_ATOMS: atom_id res chain seq x y z
N MET A 1 -61.25 -52.52 -14.93
CA MET A 1 -60.48 -51.59 -14.08
C MET A 1 -59.06 -52.12 -13.91
N ARG A 2 -58.04 -51.54 -14.57
CA ARG A 2 -56.62 -51.84 -14.30
C ARG A 2 -55.90 -50.51 -14.08
N ARG A 3 -55.52 -50.26 -12.83
CA ARG A 3 -54.87 -49.03 -12.35
C ARG A 3 -53.45 -48.95 -12.93
N ARG A 4 -53.15 -47.85 -13.62
CA ARG A 4 -51.79 -47.45 -14.02
C ARG A 4 -51.06 -46.94 -12.78
N VAL A 5 -49.91 -47.53 -12.45
CA VAL A 5 -48.99 -47.00 -11.44
C VAL A 5 -48.04 -46.05 -12.17
N LEU A 6 -48.15 -44.74 -11.88
CA LEU A 6 -47.20 -43.73 -12.32
C LEU A 6 -46.06 -43.67 -11.29
N LEU A 7 -44.85 -44.03 -11.74
CA LEU A 7 -43.61 -43.84 -10.99
C LEU A 7 -43.14 -42.39 -11.20
N ALA A 8 -43.31 -41.53 -10.20
CA ALA A 8 -42.77 -40.18 -10.21
C ALA A 8 -41.30 -40.23 -9.74
N ALA A 9 -40.36 -40.04 -10.67
CA ALA A 9 -38.95 -39.85 -10.34
C ALA A 9 -38.74 -38.43 -9.77
N LEU A 10 -38.43 -38.34 -8.48
CA LEU A 10 -37.96 -37.10 -7.87
C LEU A 10 -36.55 -36.78 -8.38
N LEU A 11 -36.42 -35.77 -9.25
CA LEU A 11 -35.15 -35.10 -9.49
C LEU A 11 -34.83 -34.19 -8.29
N SER A 12 -33.89 -34.59 -7.45
CA SER A 12 -33.27 -33.69 -6.48
C SER A 12 -32.37 -32.69 -7.21
N PRO A 13 -32.52 -31.37 -7.01
CA PRO A 13 -31.56 -30.40 -7.52
C PRO A 13 -30.26 -30.53 -6.72
N LEU A 14 -29.17 -30.94 -7.38
CA LEU A 14 -27.83 -30.75 -6.84
C LEU A 14 -27.57 -29.24 -6.72
N LEU A 15 -27.62 -28.72 -5.50
CA LEU A 15 -26.98 -27.44 -5.20
C LEU A 15 -25.47 -27.64 -5.38
N MET A 16 -24.95 -27.18 -6.51
CA MET A 16 -23.52 -26.95 -6.68
C MET A 16 -23.09 -25.92 -5.64
N ALA A 17 -22.47 -26.39 -4.56
CA ALA A 17 -21.78 -25.51 -3.62
C ALA A 17 -20.67 -24.81 -4.40
N GLN A 18 -20.87 -23.54 -4.73
CA GLN A 18 -19.79 -22.71 -5.25
C GLN A 18 -18.73 -22.64 -4.16
N THR A 19 -17.60 -23.32 -4.38
CA THR A 19 -16.41 -23.13 -3.56
C THR A 19 -16.01 -21.68 -3.69
N ALA A 20 -16.21 -20.88 -2.64
CA ALA A 20 -15.80 -19.49 -2.62
C ALA A 20 -14.31 -19.41 -2.98
N GLY A 21 -14.00 -18.70 -4.06
CA GLY A 21 -12.63 -18.48 -4.50
C GLY A 21 -11.84 -17.61 -3.52
N PRO A 22 -10.51 -17.47 -3.73
CA PRO A 22 -9.68 -16.62 -2.88
C PRO A 22 -10.17 -15.17 -2.85
N VAL A 23 -10.24 -14.59 -1.66
CA VAL A 23 -10.57 -13.18 -1.42
C VAL A 23 -9.28 -12.40 -1.23
N PHE A 24 -9.13 -11.31 -1.98
CA PHE A 24 -7.96 -10.41 -1.91
C PHE A 24 -8.35 -9.14 -1.14
N PRO A 25 -7.74 -8.85 0.02
CA PRO A 25 -7.94 -7.56 0.67
C PRO A 25 -7.56 -6.39 -0.23
N ALA A 26 -8.14 -5.23 0.08
CA ALA A 26 -7.90 -4.00 -0.66
C ALA A 26 -6.39 -3.71 -0.74
N GLY A 27 -5.89 -3.49 -1.96
CA GLY A 27 -4.48 -3.19 -2.21
C GLY A 27 -3.51 -4.38 -2.13
N SER A 28 -3.96 -5.59 -1.77
CA SER A 28 -3.09 -6.77 -1.69
C SER A 28 -3.08 -7.58 -3.00
N ALA A 29 -1.90 -8.07 -3.37
CA ALA A 29 -1.67 -9.06 -4.42
C ALA A 29 -1.87 -10.50 -3.94
N VAL A 30 -2.04 -10.70 -2.63
CA VAL A 30 -2.21 -11.99 -1.97
C VAL A 30 -3.68 -12.17 -1.59
N GLY A 31 -4.24 -13.30 -1.99
CA GLY A 31 -5.61 -13.70 -1.66
C GLY A 31 -5.62 -15.03 -0.93
N ILE A 32 -6.70 -15.29 -0.19
CA ILE A 32 -6.91 -16.54 0.55
C ILE A 32 -8.40 -16.85 0.61
N VAL A 33 -8.79 -18.12 0.66
CA VAL A 33 -10.16 -18.52 1.04
C VAL A 33 -10.23 -18.49 2.57
N PRO A 34 -10.87 -17.47 3.17
CA PRO A 34 -10.93 -17.38 4.63
C PRO A 34 -11.78 -18.53 5.19
N PRO A 35 -11.44 -19.07 6.39
CA PRO A 35 -12.31 -20.03 7.06
C PRO A 35 -13.73 -19.48 7.28
N PRO A 36 -14.76 -20.35 7.29
CA PRO A 36 -16.13 -19.93 7.61
C PRO A 36 -16.16 -19.28 8.99
N THR A 37 -16.70 -18.04 9.08
CA THR A 37 -16.78 -17.08 10.22
C THR A 37 -15.77 -15.94 10.22
N MET A 38 -14.67 -16.02 9.46
CA MET A 38 -13.75 -14.89 9.36
C MET A 38 -14.28 -13.80 8.42
N ARG A 39 -14.17 -12.54 8.87
CA ARG A 39 -14.52 -11.34 8.10
C ARG A 39 -13.27 -10.51 7.80
N PRO A 40 -13.29 -9.62 6.78
CA PRO A 40 -12.20 -8.66 6.58
C PRO A 40 -11.91 -7.85 7.85
N ALA A 41 -10.63 -7.72 8.18
CA ALA A 41 -10.16 -6.91 9.29
C ALA A 41 -10.20 -5.42 8.93
N THR A 42 -10.42 -4.56 9.93
CA THR A 42 -10.46 -3.10 9.75
C THR A 42 -9.15 -2.41 10.16
N GLY A 43 -8.35 -3.04 11.01
CA GLY A 43 -7.09 -2.47 11.53
C GLY A 43 -5.81 -3.01 10.89
N PHE A 44 -5.91 -4.02 10.03
CA PHE A 44 -4.77 -4.64 9.35
C PHE A 44 -5.22 -5.32 8.05
N VAL A 45 -4.26 -5.62 7.17
CA VAL A 45 -4.52 -6.35 5.93
C VAL A 45 -4.71 -7.84 6.27
N GLY A 46 -5.96 -8.32 6.16
CA GLY A 46 -6.27 -9.70 6.54
C GLY A 46 -7.72 -9.93 6.94
N PHE A 47 -7.92 -10.96 7.76
CA PHE A 47 -9.23 -11.40 8.24
C PHE A 47 -9.21 -11.64 9.75
N GLN A 48 -10.36 -11.50 10.39
CA GLN A 48 -10.52 -11.73 11.82
C GLN A 48 -11.86 -12.37 12.16
N ASP A 49 -11.89 -13.07 13.29
CA ASP A 49 -13.09 -13.53 13.98
C ASP A 49 -12.96 -13.09 15.44
N ASP A 50 -13.65 -12.00 15.78
CA ASP A 50 -13.57 -11.40 17.10
C ASP A 50 -14.16 -12.32 18.18
N SER A 51 -15.14 -13.16 17.81
CA SER A 51 -15.81 -14.06 18.75
C SER A 51 -14.88 -15.18 19.23
N ALA A 52 -14.00 -15.65 18.33
CA ALA A 52 -13.02 -16.69 18.63
C ALA A 52 -11.62 -16.14 18.95
N GLY A 53 -11.40 -14.83 18.80
CA GLY A 53 -10.07 -14.21 18.91
C GLY A 53 -9.08 -14.66 17.84
N ALA A 54 -9.56 -15.23 16.73
CA ALA A 54 -8.74 -15.76 15.65
C ALA A 54 -8.49 -14.69 14.58
N SER A 55 -7.32 -14.73 13.93
CA SER A 55 -7.00 -13.80 12.85
C SER A 55 -6.04 -14.39 11.81
N ILE A 56 -6.11 -13.86 10.61
CA ILE A 56 -5.17 -14.07 9.51
C ILE A 56 -4.61 -12.70 9.14
N LEU A 57 -3.31 -12.51 9.36
CA LEU A 57 -2.57 -11.31 8.94
C LEU A 57 -1.80 -11.61 7.66
N MET A 58 -1.80 -10.65 6.73
CA MET A 58 -1.11 -10.77 5.45
C MET A 58 -0.17 -9.60 5.22
N ALA A 59 1.03 -9.90 4.76
CA ALA A 59 2.06 -8.92 4.42
C ALA A 59 2.78 -9.30 3.13
N GLU A 60 3.27 -8.28 2.43
CA GLU A 60 4.01 -8.39 1.18
C GLU A 60 5.39 -7.74 1.38
N LEU A 61 6.45 -8.49 1.08
CA LEU A 61 7.84 -8.04 1.09
C LEU A 61 8.40 -8.12 -0.33
N PRO A 62 9.57 -7.48 -0.61
CA PRO A 62 10.26 -7.64 -1.89
C PRO A 62 10.52 -9.12 -2.24
N ALA A 63 10.53 -9.45 -3.53
CA ALA A 63 10.75 -10.82 -4.03
C ALA A 63 11.99 -11.52 -3.43
N GLY A 64 13.08 -10.78 -3.22
CA GLY A 64 14.33 -11.31 -2.65
C GLY A 64 14.24 -11.77 -1.18
N ALA A 65 13.17 -11.42 -0.45
CA ALA A 65 13.05 -11.75 0.96
C ALA A 65 12.81 -13.26 1.21
N TYR A 66 12.14 -13.97 0.29
CA TYR A 66 11.77 -15.37 0.49
C TYR A 66 12.98 -16.27 0.76
N ALA A 67 14.05 -16.14 -0.01
CA ALA A 67 15.25 -16.97 0.15
C ALA A 67 15.91 -16.74 1.52
N ALA A 68 16.04 -15.47 1.93
CA ALA A 68 16.59 -15.10 3.23
C ALA A 68 15.74 -15.65 4.37
N MET A 69 14.41 -15.52 4.29
CA MET A 69 13.49 -16.00 5.32
C MET A 69 13.47 -17.54 5.41
N LYS A 70 13.46 -18.23 4.26
CA LYS A 70 13.49 -19.70 4.20
C LYS A 70 14.74 -20.28 4.89
N ALA A 71 15.86 -19.57 4.80
CA ALA A 71 17.13 -19.96 5.41
C ALA A 71 17.23 -19.63 6.91
N LEU A 72 16.27 -18.88 7.49
CA LEU A 72 16.30 -18.56 8.92
C LEU A 72 16.11 -19.81 9.78
N ASP A 73 16.98 -19.92 10.79
CA ASP A 73 16.90 -20.91 11.85
C ASP A 73 15.74 -20.62 12.82
N ASP A 74 15.18 -21.67 13.43
CA ASP A 74 14.05 -21.58 14.37
C ASP A 74 14.36 -20.70 15.59
N SER A 75 15.64 -20.64 16.02
CA SER A 75 16.07 -19.77 17.12
C SER A 75 15.81 -18.29 16.85
N VAL A 76 15.86 -17.84 15.59
CA VAL A 76 15.59 -16.45 15.22
C VAL A 76 14.12 -16.10 15.46
N TYR A 77 13.19 -17.00 15.10
CA TYR A 77 11.77 -16.81 15.35
C TYR A 77 11.47 -16.78 16.86
N ARG A 78 12.13 -17.64 17.64
CA ARG A 78 11.98 -17.64 19.10
C ARG A 78 12.51 -16.35 19.72
N GLN A 79 13.73 -15.93 19.37
CA GLN A 79 14.37 -14.76 19.98
C GLN A 79 13.69 -13.45 19.59
N ARG A 80 13.31 -13.29 18.31
CA ARG A 80 12.77 -12.02 17.80
C ARG A 80 11.26 -11.91 17.94
N GLN A 81 10.55 -13.04 17.87
CA GLN A 81 9.10 -13.04 17.82
C GLN A 81 8.49 -13.86 18.96
N GLY A 82 9.26 -14.58 19.79
CA GLY A 82 8.69 -15.48 20.80
C GLY A 82 7.95 -16.68 20.20
N LEU A 83 8.09 -16.93 18.89
CA LEU A 83 7.42 -18.03 18.20
C LEU A 83 8.25 -19.30 18.33
N THR A 84 7.70 -20.32 18.97
CA THR A 84 8.31 -21.65 19.04
C THR A 84 7.82 -22.49 17.87
N ILE A 85 8.70 -22.75 16.92
CA ILE A 85 8.42 -23.59 15.75
C ILE A 85 8.38 -25.06 16.17
N ILE A 86 7.33 -25.75 15.74
CA ILE A 86 7.10 -27.19 15.96
C ILE A 86 7.29 -27.95 14.65
N ARG A 87 6.89 -27.36 13.52
CA ARG A 87 6.97 -28.00 12.21
C ARG A 87 7.37 -27.01 11.13
N ARG A 88 8.26 -27.45 10.24
CA ARG A 88 8.58 -26.81 8.96
C ARG A 88 8.15 -27.72 7.83
N GLN A 89 7.34 -27.22 6.91
CA GLN A 89 6.85 -28.00 5.77
C GLN A 89 7.00 -27.21 4.48
N PRO A 90 7.92 -27.61 3.57
CA PRO A 90 7.91 -27.13 2.20
C PRO A 90 6.64 -27.56 1.48
N LEU A 91 6.07 -26.67 0.67
CA LEU A 91 4.92 -26.94 -0.18
C LEU A 91 4.89 -25.99 -1.38
N LYS A 92 3.90 -26.13 -2.24
CA LYS A 92 3.55 -25.15 -3.26
C LYS A 92 2.15 -24.59 -2.99
N VAL A 93 1.97 -23.29 -3.20
CA VAL A 93 0.69 -22.58 -3.07
C VAL A 93 0.59 -21.58 -4.22
N GLY A 94 -0.54 -21.49 -4.91
CA GLY A 94 -0.71 -20.57 -6.04
C GLY A 94 0.40 -20.66 -7.12
N GLY A 95 1.04 -21.82 -7.29
CA GLY A 95 2.18 -22.01 -8.21
C GLY A 95 3.57 -21.60 -7.65
N ALA A 96 3.61 -20.89 -6.53
CA ALA A 96 4.83 -20.44 -5.86
C ALA A 96 5.42 -21.51 -4.93
N ASP A 97 6.75 -21.50 -4.77
CA ASP A 97 7.40 -22.24 -3.69
C ASP A 97 7.09 -21.60 -2.34
N ALA A 98 6.74 -22.43 -1.37
CA ALA A 98 6.33 -21.98 -0.06
C ALA A 98 6.89 -22.84 1.08
N LEU A 99 6.94 -22.24 2.25
CA LEU A 99 7.31 -22.87 3.51
C LEU A 99 6.23 -22.55 4.53
N LEU A 100 5.54 -23.59 5.00
CA LEU A 100 4.60 -23.50 6.12
C LEU A 100 5.34 -23.83 7.41
N LEU A 101 5.32 -22.87 8.33
CA LEU A 101 5.75 -23.05 9.70
C LEU A 101 4.52 -23.22 10.59
N THR A 102 4.55 -24.18 11.50
CA THR A 102 3.54 -24.32 12.55
C THR A 102 4.22 -24.27 13.91
N GLY A 103 3.61 -23.58 14.86
CA GLY A 103 4.21 -23.36 16.16
C GLY A 103 3.25 -22.77 17.18
N THR A 104 3.79 -22.39 18.33
CA THR A 104 3.05 -21.74 19.41
C THR A 104 3.72 -20.44 19.82
N GLN A 105 2.92 -19.48 20.30
CA GLN A 105 3.40 -18.21 20.83
C GLN A 105 2.52 -17.80 22.00
N SER A 106 3.12 -17.33 23.08
CA SER A 106 2.40 -16.64 24.15
C SER A 106 2.55 -15.14 23.99
N ALA A 107 1.44 -14.41 23.99
CA ALA A 107 1.42 -12.95 23.89
C ALA A 107 0.32 -12.40 24.80
N ASN A 108 0.65 -11.40 25.63
CA ASN A 108 -0.28 -10.77 26.57
C ASN A 108 -1.04 -11.77 27.47
N GLY A 109 -0.36 -12.84 27.89
CA GLY A 109 -0.96 -13.90 28.72
C GLY A 109 -1.85 -14.90 27.96
N ILE A 110 -1.97 -14.80 26.64
CA ILE A 110 -2.76 -15.71 25.80
C ILE A 110 -1.82 -16.61 24.99
N ALA A 111 -2.03 -17.93 25.07
CA ALA A 111 -1.36 -18.91 24.23
C ALA A 111 -2.07 -19.05 22.87
N TYR A 112 -1.30 -18.96 21.79
CA TYR A 112 -1.77 -19.08 20.42
C TYR A 112 -1.11 -20.25 19.71
N ARG A 113 -1.92 -21.00 18.96
CA ARG A 113 -1.44 -21.79 17.82
C ARG A 113 -1.22 -20.86 16.64
N LYS A 114 -0.07 -21.00 15.98
CA LYS A 114 0.32 -20.19 14.83
C LYS A 114 0.68 -21.04 13.63
N TRP A 115 0.23 -20.59 12.47
CA TRP A 115 0.66 -21.07 11.17
C TRP A 115 1.16 -19.88 10.36
N VAL A 116 2.42 -19.96 9.91
CA VAL A 116 3.06 -18.90 9.12
C VAL A 116 3.44 -19.51 7.78
N LEU A 117 2.72 -19.10 6.74
CA LEU A 117 3.05 -19.45 5.36
C LEU A 117 3.90 -18.32 4.77
N MET A 118 5.07 -18.68 4.26
CA MET A 118 5.91 -17.80 3.44
C MET A 118 5.94 -18.36 2.02
N ALA A 119 5.68 -17.52 1.03
CA ALA A 119 5.67 -17.93 -0.38
C ALA A 119 6.35 -16.88 -1.26
N GLY A 120 7.22 -17.33 -2.17
CA GLY A 120 7.98 -16.44 -3.06
C GLY A 120 7.48 -16.51 -4.50
N THR A 121 7.12 -15.36 -5.07
CA THR A 121 6.89 -15.16 -6.50
C THR A 121 8.03 -14.33 -7.10
N PRO A 122 8.12 -14.19 -8.45
CA PRO A 122 9.08 -13.27 -9.06
C PRO A 122 8.91 -11.81 -8.62
N ASP A 123 7.69 -11.41 -8.23
CA ASP A 123 7.35 -10.02 -7.93
C ASP A 123 7.40 -9.70 -6.42
N LEU A 124 7.09 -10.67 -5.55
CA LEU A 124 6.97 -10.45 -4.11
C LEU A 124 7.24 -11.70 -3.26
N THR A 125 7.44 -11.48 -1.97
CA THR A 125 7.35 -12.51 -0.93
C THR A 125 6.11 -12.27 -0.10
N ALA A 126 5.19 -13.23 -0.05
CA ALA A 126 4.01 -13.19 0.78
C ALA A 126 4.28 -13.84 2.15
N ILE A 127 3.78 -13.20 3.21
CA ILE A 127 3.73 -13.76 4.56
C ILE A 127 2.27 -13.77 5.00
N VAL A 128 1.72 -14.96 5.21
CA VAL A 128 0.35 -15.15 5.70
C VAL A 128 0.42 -15.86 7.04
N THR A 129 0.04 -15.16 8.10
CA THR A 129 0.06 -15.67 9.48
C THR A 129 -1.36 -15.86 9.97
N MET A 130 -1.76 -17.12 10.17
CA MET A 130 -2.96 -17.45 10.91
C MET A 130 -2.61 -17.69 12.38
N GLN A 131 -3.35 -17.07 13.29
CA GLN A 131 -3.20 -17.26 14.73
C GLN A 131 -4.56 -17.48 15.37
N VAL A 132 -4.61 -18.46 16.27
CA VAL A 132 -5.83 -18.91 16.94
C VAL A 132 -5.50 -19.14 18.41
N PRO A 133 -6.25 -18.55 19.36
CA PRO A 133 -6.10 -18.87 20.78
C PRO A 133 -6.23 -20.38 21.01
N GLU A 134 -5.41 -20.96 21.87
CA GLU A 134 -5.50 -22.41 22.16
C GLU A 134 -6.87 -22.83 22.71
N THR A 135 -7.57 -21.90 23.37
CA THR A 135 -8.93 -22.09 23.89
C THR A 135 -10.00 -22.14 22.80
N ALA A 136 -9.73 -21.59 21.60
CA ALA A 136 -10.68 -21.53 20.50
C ALA A 136 -10.70 -22.85 19.70
N ARG A 137 -11.69 -23.70 20.01
CA ARG A 137 -11.86 -25.02 19.37
C ARG A 137 -12.50 -24.99 17.98
N THR A 138 -13.12 -23.88 17.60
CA THR A 138 -13.81 -23.69 16.31
C THR A 138 -12.87 -23.85 15.11
N TYR A 139 -11.57 -23.60 15.29
CA TYR A 139 -10.55 -23.69 14.25
C TYR A 139 -9.67 -24.92 14.43
N SER A 140 -9.86 -25.92 13.59
CA SER A 140 -9.00 -27.11 13.53
C SER A 140 -7.71 -26.85 12.75
N ASP A 141 -6.67 -27.63 13.01
CA ASP A 141 -5.41 -27.59 12.23
C ASP A 141 -5.67 -27.83 10.74
N ARG A 142 -6.63 -28.70 10.41
CA ARG A 142 -7.04 -28.97 9.03
C ARG A 142 -7.65 -27.75 8.37
N MET A 143 -8.44 -26.95 9.09
CA MET A 143 -9.00 -25.71 8.56
C MET A 143 -7.90 -24.68 8.32
N ALA A 144 -6.95 -24.55 9.24
CA ALA A 144 -5.82 -23.64 9.08
C ALA A 144 -4.93 -24.05 7.89
N ASP A 145 -4.60 -25.33 7.75
CA ASP A 145 -3.84 -25.86 6.61
C ASP A 145 -4.61 -25.65 5.29
N ALA A 146 -5.91 -25.93 5.26
CA ALA A 146 -6.73 -25.70 4.07
C ALA A 146 -6.78 -24.21 3.65
N ALA A 147 -6.96 -23.31 4.62
CA ALA A 147 -6.94 -21.88 4.35
C ALA A 147 -5.58 -21.45 3.79
N LEU A 148 -4.46 -21.81 4.42
CA LEU A 148 -3.13 -21.40 3.94
C LEU A 148 -2.75 -22.03 2.60
N ARG A 149 -3.22 -23.25 2.29
CA ARG A 149 -3.04 -23.85 0.96
C ARG A 149 -3.86 -23.18 -0.13
N SER A 150 -4.95 -22.50 0.24
CA SER A 150 -5.78 -21.74 -0.70
C SER A 150 -5.18 -20.39 -1.10
N VAL A 151 -4.00 -20.04 -0.55
CA VAL A 151 -3.31 -18.80 -0.91
C VAL A 151 -3.08 -18.76 -2.42
N ALA A 152 -3.53 -17.66 -3.00
CA ALA A 152 -3.43 -17.37 -4.42
C ALA A 152 -2.81 -16.01 -4.63
N PHE A 153 -2.14 -15.86 -5.76
CA PHE A 153 -1.52 -14.62 -6.18
C PHE A 153 -2.29 -14.05 -7.35
N ARG A 154 -2.45 -12.74 -7.36
CA ARG A 154 -2.73 -11.98 -8.56
C ARG A 154 -1.52 -11.08 -8.82
N PRO A 155 -1.28 -10.65 -10.06
CA PRO A 155 -0.31 -9.61 -10.32
C PRO A 155 -0.59 -8.42 -9.38
N ALA A 156 0.40 -8.02 -8.59
CA ALA A 156 0.33 -6.74 -7.90
C ALA A 156 0.21 -5.65 -8.98
N PRO A 157 -0.61 -4.60 -8.78
CA PRO A 157 -0.57 -3.47 -9.69
C PRO A 157 0.86 -2.98 -9.79
N THR A 158 1.40 -2.96 -10.99
CA THR A 158 2.74 -2.44 -11.26
C THR A 158 2.78 -0.97 -10.84
N LEU A 159 3.97 -0.41 -10.64
CA LEU A 159 4.06 1.04 -10.41
C LEU A 159 3.39 1.83 -11.55
N GLN A 160 3.52 1.34 -12.78
CA GLN A 160 2.87 1.91 -13.95
C GLN A 160 1.33 1.83 -13.85
N ASP A 161 0.76 0.71 -13.40
CA ASP A 161 -0.69 0.59 -13.18
C ASP A 161 -1.16 1.56 -12.10
N LYS A 162 -0.40 1.67 -11.00
CA LYS A 162 -0.72 2.60 -9.90
C LYS A 162 -0.67 4.05 -10.34
N VAL A 163 0.33 4.43 -11.16
CA VAL A 163 0.43 5.77 -11.76
C VAL A 163 -0.69 5.99 -12.77
N GLY A 164 -1.04 4.98 -13.57
CA GLY A 164 -2.13 5.01 -14.52
C GLY A 164 -3.50 5.23 -13.88
N ALA A 165 -3.67 4.77 -12.64
CA ALA A 165 -4.90 4.93 -11.86
C ALA A 165 -5.02 6.26 -11.09
N LEU A 166 -3.99 7.11 -11.09
CA LEU A 166 -4.05 8.42 -10.44
C LEU A 166 -5.07 9.32 -11.15
N PRO A 167 -5.74 10.24 -10.42
CA PRO A 167 -6.71 11.20 -10.99
C PRO A 167 -6.04 12.32 -11.80
N PHE A 168 -4.78 12.14 -12.16
CA PHE A 168 -4.00 13.02 -13.02
C PHE A 168 -3.01 12.20 -13.85
N THR A 169 -2.44 12.84 -14.87
CA THR A 169 -1.36 12.33 -15.69
C THR A 169 -0.07 13.07 -15.34
N LEU A 170 1.05 12.35 -15.38
CA LEU A 170 2.38 12.94 -15.32
C LEU A 170 2.88 13.04 -16.75
N GLY A 171 3.12 14.27 -17.23
CA GLY A 171 3.72 14.52 -18.55
C GLY A 171 5.24 14.36 -18.53
N ASP A 172 5.97 15.40 -18.91
CA ASP A 172 7.43 15.40 -18.89
C ASP A 172 7.96 15.25 -17.45
N ALA A 173 8.65 14.14 -17.17
CA ALA A 173 9.24 13.86 -15.86
C ALA A 173 10.59 14.55 -15.64
N ALA A 174 11.15 15.25 -16.63
CA ALA A 174 12.37 16.04 -16.54
C ALA A 174 13.54 15.32 -15.82
N GLY A 175 13.73 14.02 -16.10
CA GLY A 175 14.78 13.18 -15.50
C GLY A 175 14.47 12.62 -14.10
N PHE A 176 13.32 12.95 -13.52
CA PHE A 176 12.82 12.29 -12.32
C PHE A 176 12.15 10.96 -12.66
N ARG A 177 12.20 10.00 -11.74
CA ARG A 177 11.44 8.76 -11.79
C ARG A 177 10.41 8.73 -10.68
N VAL A 178 9.24 8.14 -10.93
CA VAL A 178 8.29 7.84 -9.86
C VAL A 178 8.93 6.77 -8.96
N SER A 179 9.01 7.04 -7.66
CA SER A 179 9.48 6.04 -6.69
C SER A 179 8.30 5.26 -6.09
N ARG A 180 7.18 5.93 -5.82
CA ARG A 180 5.94 5.31 -5.31
C ARG A 180 4.71 6.20 -5.47
N THR A 181 3.54 5.61 -5.35
CA THR A 181 2.25 6.32 -5.24
C THR A 181 1.81 6.51 -3.78
N LEU A 182 1.02 7.54 -3.52
CA LEU A 182 0.44 7.88 -2.23
C LEU A 182 -1.07 7.61 -2.26
N ALA A 183 -1.48 6.48 -1.69
CA ALA A 183 -2.89 6.11 -1.49
C ALA A 183 -3.82 6.32 -2.72
N GLY A 184 -3.30 6.17 -3.94
CA GLY A 184 -4.05 6.37 -5.18
C GLY A 184 -4.38 7.84 -5.53
N VAL A 185 -3.94 8.82 -4.73
CA VAL A 185 -4.22 10.25 -4.94
C VAL A 185 -2.97 11.07 -5.25
N GLY A 186 -1.79 10.45 -5.17
CA GLY A 186 -0.54 11.15 -5.44
C GLY A 186 0.62 10.25 -5.85
N ALA A 187 1.73 10.88 -6.21
CA ALA A 187 2.98 10.24 -6.55
C ALA A 187 4.16 10.99 -5.91
N ILE A 188 5.20 10.25 -5.56
CA ILE A 188 6.51 10.80 -5.21
C ILE A 188 7.45 10.49 -6.38
N LEU A 189 8.09 11.53 -6.87
CA LEU A 189 9.12 11.47 -7.88
C LEU A 189 10.46 11.88 -7.27
N THR A 190 11.54 11.31 -7.78
CA THR A 190 12.89 11.60 -7.28
C THR A 190 13.96 11.38 -8.34
N GLU A 191 15.12 11.97 -8.12
CA GLU A 191 16.32 11.81 -8.95
C GLU A 191 17.44 11.24 -8.06
N GLY A 192 17.61 9.92 -8.10
CA GLY A 192 18.58 9.21 -7.27
C GLY A 192 18.18 7.77 -7.02
N PRO A 193 19.07 6.97 -6.41
CA PRO A 193 18.85 5.54 -6.21
C PRO A 193 17.93 5.22 -5.03
N LEU A 194 17.67 6.16 -4.11
CA LEU A 194 16.86 5.89 -2.93
C LEU A 194 15.36 5.94 -3.28
N ASP A 195 14.57 5.05 -2.70
CA ASP A 195 13.09 5.07 -2.80
C ASP A 195 12.43 5.53 -1.49
N ILE A 196 13.23 6.13 -0.61
CA ILE A 196 12.83 6.59 0.72
C ILE A 196 12.98 8.11 0.82
N VAL A 197 12.15 8.73 1.64
CA VAL A 197 12.28 10.15 2.00
C VAL A 197 13.29 10.23 3.13
N GLN A 198 14.49 10.71 2.86
CA GLN A 198 15.56 10.87 3.85
C GLN A 198 16.19 12.25 3.68
N ASP A 199 15.76 13.21 4.50
CA ASP A 199 16.31 14.57 4.59
C ASP A 199 16.60 15.28 3.26
N ALA A 200 15.77 15.05 2.23
CA ALA A 200 16.00 15.52 0.88
C ALA A 200 17.44 15.28 0.37
N GLU A 201 18.08 14.16 0.76
CA GLU A 201 19.41 13.75 0.29
C GLU A 201 19.50 13.70 -1.23
N GLN A 202 18.38 13.35 -1.85
CA GLN A 202 18.11 13.49 -3.27
C GLN A 202 16.91 14.41 -3.48
N PRO A 203 16.84 15.12 -4.61
CA PRO A 203 15.70 15.97 -4.94
C PRO A 203 14.41 15.15 -5.03
N MET A 204 13.33 15.68 -4.47
CA MET A 204 12.02 15.03 -4.43
C MET A 204 10.93 15.96 -4.93
N LEU A 205 9.97 15.41 -5.66
CA LEU A 205 8.75 16.10 -6.07
C LEU A 205 7.53 15.27 -5.67
N ILE A 206 6.67 15.84 -4.85
CA ILE A 206 5.46 15.19 -4.36
C ILE A 206 4.28 15.82 -5.10
N VAL A 207 3.53 15.02 -5.86
CA VAL A 207 2.33 15.47 -6.58
C VAL A 207 1.10 14.82 -5.96
N VAL A 208 0.14 15.62 -5.52
CA VAL A 208 -1.10 15.14 -4.89
C VAL A 208 -2.29 15.87 -5.49
N ALA A 209 -3.30 15.10 -5.89
CA ALA A 209 -4.61 15.64 -6.23
C ALA A 209 -5.53 15.57 -5.01
N GLU A 210 -6.20 16.68 -4.74
CA GLU A 210 -7.10 16.83 -3.62
C GLU A 210 -8.49 17.21 -4.11
N PRO A 211 -9.45 16.27 -4.07
CA PRO A 211 -10.85 16.57 -4.30
C PRO A 211 -11.34 17.53 -3.22
N GLN A 212 -11.69 18.74 -3.60
CA GLN A 212 -12.21 19.75 -2.68
C GLN A 212 -13.09 20.76 -3.43
N PRO A 213 -13.99 21.49 -2.73
CA PRO A 213 -14.70 22.60 -3.33
C PRO A 213 -13.72 23.61 -3.95
N PRO A 214 -14.08 24.26 -5.06
CA PRO A 214 -13.23 25.26 -5.70
C PRO A 214 -12.79 26.34 -4.71
N VAL A 215 -11.48 26.61 -4.65
CA VAL A 215 -10.93 27.68 -3.82
C VAL A 215 -11.24 29.03 -4.47
N PRO A 216 -12.00 29.93 -3.82
CA PRO A 216 -12.31 31.26 -4.33
C PRO A 216 -11.04 32.06 -4.64
N ARG A 217 -11.04 32.85 -5.72
CA ARG A 217 -9.85 33.55 -6.21
C ARG A 217 -9.19 34.46 -5.16
N ASP A 218 -10.00 35.16 -4.38
CA ASP A 218 -9.59 36.04 -3.28
C ASP A 218 -8.98 35.29 -2.08
N GLY A 219 -9.31 34.00 -1.90
CA GLY A 219 -8.76 33.16 -0.82
C GLY A 219 -7.52 32.35 -1.17
N ARG A 220 -7.05 32.40 -2.43
CA ARG A 220 -6.01 31.49 -2.92
C ARG A 220 -4.63 31.71 -2.33
N ASP A 221 -4.21 32.95 -2.09
CA ASP A 221 -2.90 33.21 -1.49
C ASP A 221 -2.79 32.63 -0.08
N ALA A 222 -3.82 32.84 0.74
CA ALA A 222 -3.89 32.27 2.09
C ALA A 222 -3.97 30.74 2.05
N PHE A 223 -4.68 30.17 1.07
CA PHE A 223 -4.71 28.74 0.82
C PHE A 223 -3.31 28.20 0.46
N ALA A 224 -2.61 28.86 -0.46
CA ALA A 224 -1.29 28.46 -0.95
C ALA A 224 -0.23 28.51 0.16
N MET A 225 -0.24 29.55 0.99
CA MET A 225 0.68 29.64 2.14
C MET A 225 0.42 28.55 3.18
N ARG A 226 -0.85 28.22 3.46
CA ARG A 226 -1.20 27.10 4.35
C ARG A 226 -0.73 25.76 3.79
N LYS A 227 -0.83 25.57 2.47
CA LYS A 227 -0.29 24.36 1.81
C LYS A 227 1.23 24.30 1.88
N LEU A 228 1.91 25.43 1.70
CA LEU A 228 3.37 25.50 1.78
C LEU A 228 3.88 25.15 3.18
N ALA A 229 3.13 25.49 4.23
CA ALA A 229 3.48 25.14 5.61
C ALA A 229 3.63 23.63 5.85
N ALA A 230 3.07 22.77 4.98
CA ALA A 230 3.29 21.32 5.03
C ALA A 230 4.76 20.92 4.77
N ALA A 231 5.55 21.80 4.13
CA ALA A 231 6.99 21.63 3.97
C ALA A 231 7.78 21.82 5.27
N ARG A 232 7.15 22.31 6.35
CA ARG A 232 7.75 22.47 7.69
C ARG A 232 9.11 23.19 7.64
N LEU A 233 9.13 24.33 6.97
CA LEU A 233 10.28 25.23 6.97
C LEU A 233 10.23 26.13 8.21
N SER A 234 11.31 26.16 8.97
CA SER A 234 11.61 27.19 9.95
C SER A 234 12.15 28.43 9.24
N ASP A 235 11.64 29.60 9.64
CA ASP A 235 11.98 30.92 9.08
C ASP A 235 11.96 30.96 7.53
N PRO A 236 10.82 30.64 6.89
CA PRO A 236 10.74 30.58 5.43
C PRO A 236 10.94 31.97 4.81
N VAL A 237 11.85 32.03 3.84
CA VAL A 237 12.05 33.19 2.96
C VAL A 237 11.40 32.89 1.62
N ILE A 238 10.38 33.68 1.26
CA ILE A 238 9.72 33.57 -0.04
C ILE A 238 10.57 34.27 -1.09
N LEU A 239 11.01 33.51 -2.09
CA LEU A 239 11.80 34.02 -3.21
C LEU A 239 10.90 34.53 -4.34
N GLN A 240 9.80 33.81 -4.59
CA GLN A 240 8.86 34.11 -5.67
C GLN A 240 7.45 33.67 -5.28
N ASN A 241 6.45 34.44 -5.67
CA ASN A 241 5.04 34.05 -5.65
C ASN A 241 4.40 34.59 -6.95
N GLU A 242 4.12 33.69 -7.88
CA GLU A 242 3.64 34.00 -9.21
C GLU A 242 2.28 33.35 -9.43
N THR A 243 1.34 34.09 -10.01
CA THR A 243 0.04 33.55 -10.44
C THR A 243 -0.15 33.76 -11.93
N PHE A 244 -0.75 32.79 -12.61
CA PHE A 244 -1.03 32.85 -14.04
C PHE A 244 -2.17 31.90 -14.43
N THR A 245 -2.71 32.05 -15.63
CA THR A 245 -3.81 31.20 -16.13
C THR A 245 -3.39 30.52 -17.43
N VAL A 246 -3.61 29.21 -17.54
CA VAL A 246 -3.34 28.41 -18.74
C VAL A 246 -4.53 27.50 -19.00
N ARG A 247 -5.08 27.55 -20.22
CA ARG A 247 -6.19 26.69 -20.66
C ARG A 247 -7.42 26.74 -19.73
N GLY A 248 -7.67 27.89 -19.11
CA GLY A 248 -8.81 28.11 -18.21
C GLY A 248 -8.58 27.73 -16.75
N ASP A 249 -7.49 27.01 -16.45
CA ASP A 249 -7.08 26.73 -15.08
C ASP A 249 -6.14 27.83 -14.58
N ASP A 250 -6.32 28.19 -13.32
CA ASP A 250 -5.43 29.14 -12.66
C ASP A 250 -4.33 28.38 -11.91
N TRP A 251 -3.15 28.96 -11.93
CA TRP A 251 -1.94 28.38 -11.37
C TRP A 251 -1.28 29.36 -10.42
N GLN A 252 -0.61 28.82 -9.42
CA GLN A 252 0.22 29.59 -8.50
C GLN A 252 1.52 28.85 -8.21
N VAL A 253 2.65 29.52 -8.38
CA VAL A 253 3.98 29.00 -8.07
C VAL A 253 4.57 29.81 -6.93
N ILE A 254 4.95 29.14 -5.85
CA ILE A 254 5.67 29.73 -4.73
C ILE A 254 7.03 29.05 -4.61
N GLU A 255 8.09 29.83 -4.64
CA GLU A 255 9.45 29.38 -4.34
C GLU A 255 9.87 29.94 -2.99
N ALA A 256 10.43 29.07 -2.14
CA ALA A 256 10.85 29.43 -0.81
C ALA A 256 12.13 28.70 -0.41
N THR A 257 12.83 29.26 0.56
CA THR A 257 13.95 28.62 1.24
C THR A 257 13.73 28.67 2.74
N GLY A 258 14.29 27.73 3.47
CA GLY A 258 14.24 27.75 4.94
C GLY A 258 14.99 26.55 5.51
N ALA A 259 15.13 26.51 6.83
CA ALA A 259 15.66 25.33 7.49
C ALA A 259 14.54 24.30 7.70
N ASP A 260 14.78 23.03 7.41
CA ASP A 260 13.85 21.97 7.79
C ASP A 260 13.67 21.93 9.31
N SER A 261 12.44 22.02 9.81
CA SER A 261 12.19 22.13 11.25
C SER A 261 12.63 20.92 12.07
N SER A 262 12.90 19.76 11.44
CA SER A 262 13.34 18.55 12.14
C SER A 262 14.86 18.38 12.16
N THR A 263 15.54 18.81 11.09
CA THR A 263 16.99 18.58 10.92
C THR A 263 17.82 19.87 10.99
N GLY A 264 17.19 21.04 10.87
CA GLY A 264 17.86 22.33 10.78
C GLY A 264 18.60 22.58 9.46
N ARG A 265 18.55 21.64 8.50
CA ARG A 265 19.26 21.77 7.23
C ARG A 265 18.54 22.73 6.29
N ALA A 266 19.32 23.52 5.55
CA ALA A 266 18.79 24.47 4.59
C ALA A 266 18.24 23.77 3.34
N HIS A 267 16.94 23.98 3.08
CA HIS A 267 16.23 23.43 1.93
C HIS A 267 15.71 24.53 1.01
N TYR A 268 15.63 24.18 -0.26
CA TYR A 268 14.83 24.86 -1.26
C TYR A 268 13.51 24.10 -1.44
N VAL A 269 12.42 24.85 -1.54
CA VAL A 269 11.07 24.34 -1.76
C VAL A 269 10.40 25.10 -2.89
N MET A 270 9.76 24.37 -3.79
CA MET A 270 8.90 24.94 -4.83
C MET A 270 7.52 24.30 -4.74
N GLN A 271 6.49 25.10 -4.52
CA GLN A 271 5.11 24.67 -4.58
C GLN A 271 4.47 25.18 -5.87
N VAL A 272 3.80 24.29 -6.60
CA VAL A 272 2.86 24.65 -7.66
C VAL A 272 1.47 24.19 -7.27
N LEU A 273 0.49 25.07 -7.37
CA LEU A 273 -0.92 24.75 -7.25
C LEU A 273 -1.59 24.98 -8.60
N ARG A 274 -2.33 23.97 -9.07
CA ARG A 274 -3.30 24.10 -10.16
C ARG A 274 -4.70 24.07 -9.57
N TYR A 275 -5.44 25.16 -9.74
CA TYR A 275 -6.82 25.28 -9.30
C TYR A 275 -7.76 24.91 -10.45
N ALA A 276 -8.47 23.79 -10.32
CA ALA A 276 -9.44 23.30 -11.30
C ALA A 276 -10.84 23.18 -10.66
N PRO A 277 -11.93 23.11 -11.45
CA PRO A 277 -13.28 22.95 -10.91
C PRO A 277 -13.46 21.70 -10.04
N GLY A 278 -12.73 20.61 -10.35
CA GLY A 278 -12.79 19.34 -9.62
C GLY A 278 -11.91 19.26 -8.36
N GLY A 279 -11.13 20.30 -8.05
CA GLY A 279 -10.25 20.32 -6.89
C GLY A 279 -8.92 21.02 -7.17
N THR A 280 -7.89 20.66 -6.40
CA THR A 280 -6.55 21.25 -6.56
C THR A 280 -5.52 20.15 -6.73
N ILE A 281 -4.58 20.35 -7.65
CA ILE A 281 -3.37 19.54 -7.73
C ILE A 281 -2.23 20.35 -7.15
N GLN A 282 -1.55 19.80 -6.14
CA GLN A 282 -0.35 20.36 -5.54
C GLN A 282 0.86 19.56 -6.00
N ALA A 283 1.87 20.24 -6.53
CA ALA A 283 3.21 19.72 -6.69
C ALA A 283 4.14 20.44 -5.70
N LEU A 284 4.82 19.69 -4.83
CA LEU A 284 5.77 20.21 -3.84
C LEU A 284 7.15 19.60 -4.10
N GLY A 285 8.04 20.40 -4.68
CA GLY A 285 9.44 20.08 -4.88
C GLY A 285 10.25 20.45 -3.64
N VAL A 286 11.13 19.55 -3.19
CA VAL A 286 12.04 19.76 -2.07
C VAL A 286 13.43 19.27 -2.46
N ALA A 287 14.45 20.09 -2.21
CA ALA A 287 15.84 19.73 -2.38
C ALA A 287 16.69 20.48 -1.35
N ARG A 288 17.94 20.05 -1.15
CA ARG A 288 18.91 20.87 -0.43
C ARG A 288 19.17 22.18 -1.19
N ILE A 289 19.46 23.24 -0.45
CA ILE A 289 19.62 24.57 -1.03
C ILE A 289 20.72 24.63 -2.09
N GLU A 290 21.77 23.83 -1.97
CA GLU A 290 22.89 23.80 -2.91
C GLU A 290 22.50 23.24 -4.28
N ALA A 291 21.44 22.43 -4.35
CA ALA A 291 20.93 21.85 -5.59
C ALA A 291 19.92 22.77 -6.30
N LYS A 292 19.48 23.87 -5.66
CA LYS A 292 18.38 24.73 -6.11
C LYS A 292 18.45 25.07 -7.59
N ASP A 293 19.56 25.62 -8.05
CA ASP A 293 19.66 26.17 -9.41
C ASP A 293 19.59 25.07 -10.49
N ALA A 294 20.02 23.84 -10.14
CA ALA A 294 19.90 22.68 -11.03
C ALA A 294 18.47 22.10 -11.06
N VAL A 295 17.78 22.10 -9.91
CA VAL A 295 16.49 21.38 -9.77
C VAL A 295 15.26 22.27 -9.98
N ALA A 296 15.32 23.57 -9.67
CA ALA A 296 14.17 24.47 -9.75
C ALA A 296 13.51 24.48 -11.14
N PRO A 297 14.25 24.64 -12.27
CA PRO A 297 13.64 24.63 -13.60
C PRO A 297 12.99 23.28 -13.95
N ARG A 298 13.56 22.19 -13.43
CA ARG A 298 13.07 20.83 -13.68
C ARG A 298 11.84 20.53 -12.86
N PHE A 299 11.81 20.89 -11.57
CA PHE A 299 10.60 20.79 -10.75
C PHE A 299 9.44 21.55 -11.39
N ARG A 300 9.68 22.80 -11.83
CA ARG A 300 8.65 23.60 -12.50
C ARG A 300 8.14 22.90 -13.76
N ARG A 301 9.04 22.35 -14.58
CA ARG A 301 8.67 21.61 -15.79
C ARG A 301 7.78 20.42 -15.50
N VAL A 302 8.13 19.59 -14.52
CA VAL A 302 7.30 18.43 -14.14
C VAL A 302 5.95 18.88 -13.62
N ALA A 303 5.93 19.85 -12.70
CA ALA A 303 4.70 20.33 -12.07
C ALA A 303 3.70 20.92 -13.08
N LEU A 304 4.18 21.67 -14.06
CA LEU A 304 3.34 22.25 -15.12
C LEU A 304 2.90 21.24 -16.18
N ALA A 305 3.55 20.07 -16.24
CA ALA A 305 3.17 18.96 -17.11
C ALA A 305 2.15 18.00 -16.46
N VAL A 306 1.63 18.32 -15.27
CA VAL A 306 0.60 17.53 -14.60
C VAL A 306 -0.79 17.97 -15.04
N ASP A 307 -1.54 17.07 -15.66
CA ASP A 307 -2.91 17.31 -16.12
C ASP A 307 -3.94 16.44 -15.37
N PRO A 308 -5.07 16.99 -14.88
CA PRO A 308 -6.14 16.19 -14.29
C PRO A 308 -6.74 15.23 -15.33
N ARG A 309 -7.26 14.09 -14.85
CA ARG A 309 -8.03 13.15 -15.67
C ARG A 309 -9.52 13.45 -15.63
#